data_AF-B9DMM8-F1
#
_entry.id   AF-B9DMM8-F1
#
_cell.length_a   1.000
_cell.length_b   1.000
_cell.length_c   1.000
_cell.angle_alpha   90.00
_cell.angle_beta   90.00
_cell.angle_gamma   90.00
#
_symmetry.space_group_name_H-M   'P 1'
#
loop_
_entity.id
_entity.type
_entity.pdbx_description
1 polymer ?
#
loop_
_entity_poly.entity_id
_entity_poly.type
_entity_poly.pdbx_seq_one_letter_code
_entity_poly.pdbx_strand_id
1 'polypeptide(L)'
;MLKKFFKTIGCILIIILSVFLVWYLNIFVLKTFSITGKNNDFYTGNATILAAIIAVVGVFFTIKHNNETKRKELLDNLDSKSEWRKQLYDVASKTILTTDDVYRVLASLRYIPKDSEDIAESKQKHFDVATREIFEDLYKIIKDMNIKKLENECMKGEEVETNLSFENGEIVKIYVKYLLKHHWEYNQDNPKKYHDSKEKDDFYAAKQEIKYIKNNGIKCYLEVMSNLSNKRGCLKLEKHKK
;
A
#
# COMPACT_ATOMS: atom_id res chain seq x y z
N MET A 1 3.57 -2.26 -19.19
CA MET A 1 4.40 -3.40 -18.71
C MET A 1 5.29 -3.97 -19.81
N LEU A 2 4.76 -4.22 -21.01
CA LEU A 2 5.54 -4.62 -22.20
C LEU A 2 6.78 -3.72 -22.42
N LYS A 3 6.65 -2.39 -22.49
CA LYS A 3 7.78 -1.49 -22.80
C LYS A 3 8.99 -1.60 -21.87
N LYS A 4 8.80 -1.87 -20.57
CA LYS A 4 9.93 -2.07 -19.63
C LYS A 4 10.45 -3.50 -19.65
N PHE A 5 9.59 -4.49 -19.88
CA PHE A 5 10.01 -5.88 -20.06
C PHE A 5 10.84 -6.04 -21.33
N PHE A 6 10.41 -5.43 -22.45
CA PHE A 6 11.21 -5.29 -23.68
C PHE A 6 12.48 -4.48 -23.46
N LYS A 7 12.50 -3.48 -22.56
CA LYS A 7 13.73 -2.75 -22.23
C LYS A 7 14.71 -3.59 -21.41
N THR A 8 14.25 -4.35 -20.42
CA THR A 8 15.10 -5.23 -19.61
C THR A 8 15.58 -6.43 -20.41
N ILE A 9 14.70 -7.10 -21.16
CA ILE A 9 15.06 -8.17 -22.11
C ILE A 9 15.97 -7.62 -23.21
N GLY A 10 15.69 -6.42 -23.71
CA GLY A 10 16.53 -5.73 -24.69
C GLY A 10 17.93 -5.46 -24.14
N CYS A 11 18.04 -4.97 -22.90
CA CYS A 11 19.35 -4.80 -22.25
C CYS A 11 20.07 -6.14 -22.04
N ILE A 12 19.36 -7.19 -21.61
CA ILE A 12 19.95 -8.54 -21.45
C ILE A 12 20.41 -9.09 -22.80
N LEU A 13 19.60 -8.95 -23.85
CA LEU A 13 19.96 -9.35 -25.22
C LEU A 13 21.14 -8.56 -25.75
N ILE A 14 21.22 -7.25 -25.49
CA ILE A 14 22.36 -6.41 -25.87
C ILE A 14 23.62 -6.85 -25.12
N ILE A 15 23.52 -7.20 -23.84
CA ILE A 15 24.66 -7.73 -23.06
C ILE A 15 25.07 -9.11 -23.59
N ILE A 16 24.13 -9.99 -23.89
CA ILE A 16 24.42 -11.31 -24.48
C ILE A 16 25.06 -11.13 -25.86
N LEU A 17 24.51 -10.25 -26.71
CA LEU A 17 25.06 -9.91 -28.02
C LEU A 17 26.45 -9.28 -27.90
N SER A 18 26.70 -8.41 -26.93
CA SER A 18 28.02 -7.82 -26.74
C SER A 18 29.04 -8.85 -26.27
N VAL A 19 28.65 -9.77 -25.39
CA VAL A 19 29.49 -10.90 -24.98
C VAL A 19 29.78 -11.83 -26.16
N PHE A 20 28.77 -12.16 -26.99
CA PHE A 20 28.95 -12.96 -28.20
C PHE A 20 29.80 -12.25 -29.25
N LEU A 21 29.65 -10.93 -29.41
CA LEU A 21 30.44 -10.13 -30.33
C LEU A 21 31.91 -10.07 -29.88
N VAL A 22 32.15 -9.86 -28.58
CA VAL A 22 33.50 -9.90 -27.99
C VAL A 22 34.11 -11.28 -28.14
N TRP A 23 33.34 -12.35 -27.91
CA TRP A 23 33.79 -13.73 -28.12
C TRP A 23 34.12 -14.03 -29.59
N TYR A 24 33.27 -13.60 -30.52
CA TYR A 24 33.48 -13.74 -31.96
C TYR A 24 34.70 -12.95 -32.45
N LEU A 25 34.86 -11.70 -32.01
CA LEU A 25 36.04 -10.89 -32.30
C LEU A 25 37.31 -11.52 -31.73
N ASN A 26 37.24 -12.12 -30.55
CA ASN A 26 38.36 -12.87 -29.97
C ASN A 26 38.74 -14.08 -30.83
N ILE A 27 37.77 -14.89 -31.28
CA ILE A 27 38.02 -16.02 -32.19
C ILE A 27 38.60 -15.55 -33.53
N PHE A 28 38.08 -14.44 -34.08
CA PHE A 28 38.56 -13.86 -35.33
C PHE A 28 40.01 -13.37 -35.22
N VAL A 29 40.34 -12.64 -34.16
CA VAL A 29 41.71 -12.20 -33.87
C VAL A 29 42.62 -13.41 -33.63
N LEU A 30 42.18 -14.44 -32.90
CA LEU A 30 42.92 -15.68 -32.70
C LEU A 30 43.25 -16.40 -34.00
N LYS A 31 42.30 -16.46 -34.95
CA LYS A 31 42.52 -17.05 -36.27
C LYS A 31 43.54 -16.24 -37.10
N THR A 32 43.59 -14.93 -36.88
CA THR A 32 44.53 -14.01 -37.56
C THR A 32 45.92 -14.03 -36.91
N PHE A 33 46.00 -14.21 -35.58
CA PHE A 33 47.25 -14.21 -34.79
C PHE A 33 47.88 -15.60 -34.62
N SER A 34 47.12 -16.68 -34.82
CA SER A 34 47.67 -18.04 -34.95
C SER A 34 48.69 -18.15 -36.10
N ILE A 35 48.70 -17.18 -37.02
CA ILE A 35 49.66 -17.07 -38.12
C ILE A 35 51.01 -16.49 -37.62
N THR A 36 51.07 -15.81 -36.47
CA THR A 36 52.25 -15.07 -35.98
C THR A 36 52.92 -15.64 -34.71
N GLY A 37 52.46 -16.79 -34.19
CA GLY A 37 53.24 -17.63 -33.26
C GLY A 37 53.39 -17.16 -31.80
N LYS A 38 52.69 -16.11 -31.36
CA LYS A 38 52.67 -15.66 -29.95
C LYS A 38 51.28 -15.81 -29.34
N ASN A 39 51.00 -16.98 -28.81
CA ASN A 39 49.65 -17.39 -28.44
C ASN A 39 49.30 -17.10 -26.96
N ASN A 40 50.20 -17.36 -26.01
CA ASN A 40 49.83 -17.44 -24.58
C ASN A 40 49.50 -16.09 -23.91
N ASP A 41 50.27 -15.03 -24.18
CA ASP A 41 50.08 -13.72 -23.53
C ASP A 41 48.76 -13.05 -23.95
N PHE A 42 48.31 -13.31 -25.18
CA PHE A 42 47.05 -12.80 -25.71
C PHE A 42 45.82 -13.46 -25.06
N TYR A 43 45.87 -14.77 -24.81
CA TYR A 43 44.80 -15.47 -24.09
C TYR A 43 44.65 -14.97 -22.66
N THR A 44 45.76 -14.77 -21.96
CA THR A 44 45.76 -14.24 -20.58
C THR A 44 45.21 -12.81 -20.54
N GLY A 45 45.57 -11.96 -21.50
CA GLY A 45 45.03 -10.60 -21.62
C GLY A 45 43.51 -10.56 -21.80
N ASN A 46 42.96 -11.35 -22.72
CA ASN A 46 41.52 -11.38 -22.98
C ASN A 46 40.71 -12.01 -21.84
N ALA A 47 41.22 -13.07 -21.22
CA ALA A 47 40.59 -13.68 -20.05
C ALA A 47 40.47 -12.67 -18.89
N THR A 48 41.50 -11.83 -18.70
CA THR A 48 41.51 -10.78 -17.67
C THR A 48 40.45 -9.71 -17.94
N ILE A 49 40.28 -9.28 -19.19
CA ILE A 49 39.26 -8.29 -19.58
C ILE A 49 37.84 -8.86 -19.39
N LEU A 50 37.62 -10.12 -19.79
CA LEU A 50 36.32 -10.78 -19.60
C LEU A 50 35.97 -10.92 -18.11
N ALA A 51 36.93 -11.34 -17.29
CA ALA A 51 36.76 -11.45 -15.85
C ALA A 51 36.41 -10.10 -15.21
N ALA A 52 37.07 -9.01 -15.65
CA ALA A 52 36.77 -7.66 -15.18
C ALA A 52 35.33 -7.22 -15.53
N ILE A 53 34.87 -7.50 -16.75
CA ILE A 53 33.49 -7.18 -17.17
C ILE A 53 32.46 -7.95 -16.34
N ILE A 54 32.68 -9.26 -16.14
CA ILE A 54 31.79 -10.11 -15.32
C ILE A 54 31.74 -9.59 -13.88
N ALA A 55 32.88 -9.21 -13.31
CA ALA A 55 32.95 -8.64 -11.96
C ALA A 55 32.15 -7.33 -11.84
N VAL A 56 32.31 -6.40 -12.79
CA VAL A 56 31.55 -5.12 -12.80
C VAL A 56 30.05 -5.37 -12.90
N VAL A 57 29.63 -6.29 -13.77
CA VAL A 57 28.21 -6.66 -13.92
C VAL A 57 27.68 -7.30 -12.63
N GLY A 58 28.44 -8.21 -12.02
CA GLY A 58 28.08 -8.85 -10.75
C GLY A 58 27.91 -7.83 -9.61
N VAL A 59 28.83 -6.87 -9.49
CA VAL A 59 28.75 -5.77 -8.51
C VAL A 59 27.53 -4.90 -8.78
N PHE A 60 27.23 -4.55 -10.03
CA PHE A 60 26.05 -3.76 -10.38
C PHE A 60 24.74 -4.44 -9.96
N PHE A 61 24.59 -5.74 -10.24
CA PHE A 61 23.42 -6.51 -9.81
C PHE A 61 23.33 -6.61 -8.28
N THR A 62 24.47 -6.83 -7.61
CA THR A 62 24.53 -6.92 -6.15
C THR A 62 24.11 -5.61 -5.47
N ILE A 63 24.64 -4.47 -5.94
CA ILE A 63 24.26 -3.13 -5.44
C ILE A 63 22.77 -2.89 -5.64
N LYS A 64 22.25 -3.20 -6.83
CA LYS A 64 20.83 -2.99 -7.13
C LYS A 64 19.93 -3.83 -6.20
N HIS A 65 20.24 -5.10 -6.02
CA HIS A 65 19.47 -6.00 -5.16
C HIS A 65 19.55 -5.57 -3.68
N ASN A 66 20.74 -5.20 -3.22
CA ASN A 66 20.94 -4.70 -1.86
C ASN A 66 20.15 -3.42 -1.60
N ASN A 67 20.13 -2.49 -2.56
CA ASN A 67 19.35 -1.25 -2.45
C ASN A 67 17.84 -1.51 -2.40
N GLU A 68 17.32 -2.46 -3.20
CA GLU A 68 15.91 -2.84 -3.17
C GLU A 68 15.53 -3.47 -1.82
N THR A 69 16.38 -4.34 -1.28
CA THR A 69 16.18 -5.01 0.02
C THR A 69 16.23 -4.01 1.17
N LYS A 70 17.26 -3.18 1.24
CA LYS A 70 17.37 -2.10 2.23
C LYS A 70 16.19 -1.14 2.19
N ARG A 71 15.66 -0.82 1.01
CA ARG A 71 14.47 0.04 0.89
C ARG A 71 13.25 -0.61 1.53
N LYS A 72 13.04 -1.92 1.34
CA LYS A 72 11.93 -2.65 1.98
C LYS A 72 12.12 -2.69 3.50
N GLU A 73 13.32 -3.03 3.96
CA GLU A 73 13.66 -3.03 5.39
C GLU A 73 13.47 -1.66 6.03
N LEU A 74 13.84 -0.57 5.35
CA LEU A 74 13.64 0.79 5.85
C LEU A 74 12.15 1.13 5.98
N LEU A 75 11.33 0.77 5.00
CA LEU A 75 9.88 0.98 5.05
C LEU A 75 9.25 0.20 6.21
N ASP A 76 9.63 -1.06 6.38
CA ASP A 76 9.08 -1.90 7.44
C ASP A 76 9.58 -1.46 8.83
N ASN A 77 10.83 -0.97 8.93
CA ASN A 77 11.35 -0.36 10.16
C ASN A 77 10.63 0.95 10.52
N LEU A 78 10.34 1.81 9.53
CA LEU A 78 9.59 3.04 9.77
C LEU A 78 8.17 2.74 10.26
N ASP A 79 7.53 1.76 9.64
CA ASP A 79 6.23 1.28 10.07
C ASP A 79 6.26 0.68 11.48
N SER A 80 7.21 -0.22 11.75
CA SER A 80 7.37 -0.83 13.08
C SER A 80 7.62 0.21 14.18
N LYS A 81 8.31 1.31 13.87
CA LYS A 81 8.57 2.40 14.84
C LYS A 81 7.37 3.32 15.05
N SER A 82 6.61 3.60 13.99
CA SER A 82 5.44 4.49 14.06
C SER A 82 4.18 3.78 14.53
N GLU A 83 4.13 2.45 14.41
CA GLU A 83 3.01 1.58 14.76
C GLU A 83 1.66 2.01 14.14
N TRP A 84 1.66 2.82 13.08
CA TRP A 84 0.42 3.38 12.53
C TRP A 84 -0.51 2.30 11.99
N ARG A 85 0.01 1.22 11.39
CA ARG A 85 -0.78 0.03 11.01
C ARG A 85 -1.53 -0.56 12.20
N LYS A 86 -0.83 -0.77 13.32
CA LYS A 86 -1.39 -1.33 14.56
C LYS A 86 -2.46 -0.41 15.14
N GLN A 87 -2.24 0.90 15.09
CA GLN A 87 -3.23 1.91 15.47
C GLN A 87 -4.48 1.87 14.58
N LEU A 88 -4.33 1.67 13.28
CA LEU A 88 -5.46 1.48 12.37
C LEU A 88 -6.22 0.17 12.66
N TYR A 89 -5.53 -0.95 12.93
CA TYR A 89 -6.19 -2.18 13.34
C TYR A 89 -6.98 -2.01 14.65
N ASP A 90 -6.44 -1.29 15.63
CA ASP A 90 -7.14 -0.97 16.88
C ASP A 90 -8.44 -0.22 16.58
N VAL A 91 -8.38 0.86 15.81
CA VAL A 91 -9.58 1.63 15.38
C VAL A 91 -10.57 0.73 14.63
N ALA A 92 -10.13 -0.11 13.69
CA ALA A 92 -11.02 -0.99 12.96
C ALA A 92 -11.74 -2.03 13.84
N SER A 93 -11.12 -2.42 14.96
CA SER A 93 -11.61 -3.49 15.85
C SER A 93 -12.56 -2.99 16.95
N LYS A 94 -12.56 -1.69 17.24
CA LYS A 94 -13.39 -1.10 18.30
C LYS A 94 -14.88 -1.22 17.98
N THR A 95 -15.67 -1.48 19.01
CA THR A 95 -17.14 -1.54 18.90
C THR A 95 -17.75 -0.15 18.76
N ILE A 96 -17.30 0.80 19.58
CA ILE A 96 -17.72 2.21 19.59
C ILE A 96 -16.46 3.04 19.36
N LEU A 97 -16.54 3.99 18.43
CA LEU A 97 -15.44 4.89 18.10
C LEU A 97 -15.62 6.25 18.77
N THR A 98 -14.52 6.91 19.07
CA THR A 98 -14.49 8.29 19.58
C THR A 98 -13.92 9.26 18.55
N THR A 99 -14.06 10.56 18.80
CA THR A 99 -13.42 11.59 17.96
C THR A 99 -11.90 11.42 17.88
N ASP A 100 -11.27 10.93 18.94
CA ASP A 100 -9.83 10.66 18.99
C ASP A 100 -9.42 9.58 17.99
N ASP A 101 -10.28 8.58 17.79
CA ASP A 101 -10.06 7.55 16.78
C ASP A 101 -10.09 8.15 15.36
N VAL A 102 -10.97 9.12 15.11
CA VAL A 102 -11.00 9.83 13.82
C VAL A 102 -9.73 10.66 13.63
N TYR A 103 -9.28 11.38 14.65
CA TYR A 103 -8.01 12.11 14.61
C TYR A 103 -6.81 11.19 14.38
N ARG A 104 -6.83 9.98 14.95
CA ARG A 104 -5.80 8.97 14.73
C ARG A 104 -5.76 8.50 13.28
N VAL A 105 -6.92 8.31 12.64
CA VAL A 105 -6.99 7.99 11.21
C VAL A 105 -6.50 9.17 10.37
N LEU A 106 -6.89 10.41 10.69
CA LEU A 106 -6.39 11.61 10.00
C LEU A 106 -4.86 11.75 10.13
N ALA A 107 -4.28 11.43 11.28
CA ALA A 107 -2.84 11.44 11.49
C ALA A 107 -2.09 10.39 10.66
N SER A 108 -2.77 9.31 10.25
CA SER A 108 -2.21 8.33 9.31
C SER A 108 -2.24 8.80 7.85
N LEU A 109 -3.04 9.82 7.54
CA LEU A 109 -3.10 10.44 6.22
C LEU A 109 -2.05 11.55 6.09
N ARG A 110 -1.84 12.02 4.86
CA ARG A 110 -0.98 13.18 4.61
C ARG A 110 -1.56 14.43 5.28
N TYR A 111 -0.71 15.21 5.94
CA TYR A 111 -1.10 16.46 6.61
C TYR A 111 -1.93 17.40 5.72
N ILE A 112 -1.52 17.56 4.46
CA ILE A 112 -2.26 18.29 3.43
C ILE A 112 -2.52 17.32 2.28
N PRO A 113 -3.79 17.07 1.90
CA PRO A 113 -4.12 16.31 0.71
C PRO A 113 -3.50 16.94 -0.54
N LYS A 114 -3.13 16.11 -1.52
CA LYS A 114 -2.65 16.63 -2.80
C LYS A 114 -3.75 17.44 -3.50
N ASP A 115 -3.36 18.53 -4.13
CA ASP A 115 -4.28 19.28 -4.98
C ASP A 115 -4.56 18.52 -6.30
N SER A 116 -5.46 19.05 -7.12
CA SER A 116 -5.83 18.42 -8.39
C SER A 116 -4.67 18.33 -9.39
N GLU A 117 -3.72 19.25 -9.33
CA GLU A 117 -2.60 19.33 -10.26
C GLU A 117 -1.55 18.26 -9.89
N ASP A 118 -1.17 18.19 -8.62
CA ASP A 118 -0.30 17.16 -8.04
C ASP A 118 -0.86 15.74 -8.27
N ILE A 119 -2.18 15.58 -8.17
CA ILE A 119 -2.86 14.31 -8.43
C ILE A 119 -2.76 13.91 -9.90
N ALA A 120 -2.84 14.87 -10.82
CA ALA A 120 -2.79 14.58 -12.25
C ALA A 120 -1.42 14.02 -12.68
N GLU A 121 -0.35 14.45 -12.03
CA GLU A 121 1.02 14.00 -12.28
C GLU A 121 1.44 12.79 -11.42
N SER A 122 0.60 12.39 -10.46
CA SER A 122 0.92 11.32 -9.53
C SER A 122 0.93 9.94 -10.17
N LYS A 123 1.86 9.09 -9.70
CA LYS A 123 1.91 7.66 -10.02
C LYS A 123 0.83 6.84 -9.31
N GLN A 124 0.15 7.42 -8.32
CA GLN A 124 -0.88 6.79 -7.49
C GLN A 124 -2.15 7.65 -7.50
N LYS A 125 -2.57 8.06 -8.69
CA LYS A 125 -3.66 9.02 -8.89
C LYS A 125 -4.94 8.62 -8.14
N HIS A 126 -5.37 7.37 -8.25
CA HIS A 126 -6.60 6.93 -7.60
C HIS A 126 -6.51 6.87 -6.07
N PHE A 127 -5.34 6.50 -5.52
CA PHE A 127 -5.13 6.51 -4.08
C PHE A 127 -5.06 7.94 -3.53
N ASP A 128 -4.44 8.87 -4.25
CA ASP A 128 -4.39 10.27 -3.84
C ASP A 128 -5.79 10.93 -3.88
N VAL A 129 -6.62 10.58 -4.86
CA VAL A 129 -8.03 11.00 -4.90
C VAL A 129 -8.78 10.42 -3.71
N ALA A 130 -8.63 9.12 -3.43
CA ALA A 130 -9.30 8.45 -2.33
C ALA A 130 -8.92 9.05 -0.98
N THR A 131 -7.62 9.21 -0.69
CA THR A 131 -7.14 9.79 0.57
C THR A 131 -7.60 11.22 0.78
N ARG A 132 -7.73 12.03 -0.28
CA ARG A 132 -8.33 13.36 -0.21
C ARG A 132 -9.82 13.30 0.16
N GLU A 133 -10.59 12.45 -0.51
CA GLU A 133 -12.03 12.28 -0.18
C GLU A 133 -12.23 11.77 1.25
N ILE A 134 -11.39 10.81 1.69
CA ILE A 134 -11.40 10.32 3.08
C ILE A 134 -11.13 11.46 4.05
N PHE A 135 -10.10 12.27 3.79
CA PHE A 135 -9.75 13.42 4.62
C PHE A 135 -10.93 14.38 4.78
N GLU A 136 -11.59 14.73 3.67
CA GLU A 136 -12.75 15.63 3.68
C GLU A 136 -13.93 15.05 4.48
N ASP A 137 -14.26 13.77 4.27
CA ASP A 137 -15.36 13.09 4.97
C ASP A 137 -15.09 12.98 6.48
N LEU A 138 -13.87 12.61 6.87
CA LEU A 138 -13.49 12.50 8.28
C LEU A 138 -13.48 13.87 8.97
N TYR A 139 -13.00 14.90 8.28
CA TYR A 139 -13.01 16.26 8.81
C TYR A 139 -14.44 16.78 9.01
N LYS A 140 -15.35 16.43 8.10
CA LYS A 140 -16.78 16.73 8.24
C LYS A 140 -17.38 16.06 9.47
N ILE A 141 -17.10 14.77 9.69
CA ILE A 141 -17.57 14.05 10.89
C ILE A 141 -17.11 14.76 12.17
N ILE A 142 -15.83 15.17 12.24
CA ILE A 142 -15.29 15.90 13.39
C ILE A 142 -15.99 17.25 13.57
N LYS A 143 -16.16 18.01 12.50
CA LYS A 143 -16.84 19.31 12.54
C LYS A 143 -18.26 19.18 13.07
N ASP A 144 -19.02 18.21 12.56
CA ASP A 144 -20.40 17.97 12.98
C ASP A 144 -20.47 17.55 14.47
N MET A 145 -19.50 16.75 14.95
CA MET A 145 -19.39 16.38 16.37
C MET A 145 -19.06 17.58 17.26
N ASN A 146 -18.11 18.42 16.85
CA ASN A 146 -17.72 19.61 17.62
C ASN A 146 -18.86 20.63 17.70
N ILE A 147 -19.64 20.81 16.63
CA ILE A 147 -20.83 21.67 16.63
C ILE A 147 -21.85 21.14 17.64
N LYS A 148 -22.19 19.84 17.59
CA LYS A 148 -23.12 19.22 18.55
C LYS A 148 -22.64 19.34 19.99
N LYS A 149 -21.33 19.22 20.21
CA LYS A 149 -20.72 19.39 21.53
C LYS A 149 -20.94 20.82 22.05
N LEU A 150 -20.62 21.83 21.25
CA LEU A 150 -20.84 23.23 21.59
C LEU A 150 -22.31 23.55 21.85
N GLU A 151 -23.24 23.00 21.06
CA GLU A 151 -24.68 23.16 21.26
C GLU A 151 -25.14 22.57 22.60
N ASN A 152 -24.68 21.36 22.94
CA ASN A 152 -25.05 20.71 24.21
C ASN A 152 -24.44 21.40 25.43
N GLU A 153 -23.18 21.84 25.34
CA GLU A 153 -22.52 22.61 26.40
C GLU A 153 -23.25 23.93 26.66
N CYS A 154 -23.64 24.65 25.60
CA CYS A 154 -24.39 25.90 25.72
C CYS A 154 -25.83 25.71 26.25
N MET A 155 -26.49 24.60 25.92
CA MET A 155 -27.94 24.43 26.17
C MET A 155 -28.28 23.55 27.38
N LYS A 156 -27.42 22.60 27.75
CA LYS A 156 -27.76 21.54 28.72
C LYS A 156 -26.81 21.42 29.90
N GLY A 157 -25.60 21.98 29.83
CA GLY A 157 -24.61 21.90 30.92
C GLY A 157 -24.17 20.47 31.26
N GLU A 158 -24.37 19.50 30.36
CA GLU A 158 -23.97 18.11 30.51
C GLU A 158 -22.64 17.83 29.79
N GLU A 159 -21.86 16.93 30.37
CA GLU A 159 -20.61 16.43 29.77
C GLU A 159 -20.95 15.62 28.51
N VAL A 160 -20.51 16.09 27.35
CA VAL A 160 -20.89 15.52 26.06
C VAL A 160 -20.09 14.25 25.77
N GLU A 161 -20.80 13.15 25.57
CA GLU A 161 -20.24 11.88 25.14
C GLU A 161 -19.51 12.05 23.80
N THR A 162 -18.19 11.80 23.77
CA THR A 162 -17.34 11.94 22.57
C THR A 162 -17.49 10.78 21.57
N ASN A 163 -18.49 9.91 21.80
CA ASN A 163 -18.72 8.70 21.03
C ASN A 163 -19.38 9.04 19.69
N LEU A 164 -18.84 8.50 18.60
CA LEU A 164 -19.42 8.60 17.28
C LEU A 164 -20.77 7.86 17.24
N SER A 165 -21.69 8.38 16.42
CA SER A 165 -22.86 7.59 16.02
C SER A 165 -22.41 6.29 15.36
N PHE A 166 -23.24 5.25 15.46
CA PHE A 166 -22.97 3.96 14.82
C PHE A 166 -22.62 4.13 13.33
N GLU A 167 -23.38 4.94 12.60
CA GLU A 167 -23.17 5.22 11.18
C GLU A 167 -21.79 5.83 10.90
N ASN A 168 -21.41 6.87 11.64
CA ASN A 168 -20.10 7.50 11.50
C ASN A 168 -18.98 6.53 11.89
N GLY A 169 -19.21 5.72 12.93
CA GLY A 169 -18.26 4.69 13.36
C GLY A 169 -17.99 3.66 12.26
N GLU A 170 -19.03 3.15 11.60
CA GLU A 170 -18.87 2.19 10.51
C GLU A 170 -18.23 2.79 9.27
N ILE A 171 -18.56 4.05 8.94
CA ILE A 171 -17.91 4.79 7.84
C ILE A 171 -16.39 4.89 8.09
N VAL A 172 -15.99 5.28 9.30
CA VAL A 172 -14.56 5.36 9.67
C VAL A 172 -13.91 3.98 9.53
N LYS A 173 -14.54 2.90 9.99
CA LYS A 173 -14.00 1.53 9.86
C LYS A 173 -13.83 1.10 8.40
N ILE A 174 -14.75 1.47 7.50
CA ILE A 174 -14.61 1.19 6.07
C ILE A 174 -13.37 1.89 5.51
N TYR A 175 -13.17 3.16 5.83
CA TYR A 175 -11.98 3.90 5.41
C TYR A 175 -10.69 3.29 5.95
N VAL A 176 -10.68 2.89 7.23
CA VAL A 176 -9.53 2.22 7.83
C VAL A 176 -9.21 0.89 7.15
N LYS A 177 -10.22 0.06 6.86
CA LYS A 177 -10.03 -1.20 6.12
C LYS A 177 -9.48 -0.97 4.72
N TYR A 178 -9.97 0.05 4.03
CA TYR A 178 -9.45 0.45 2.73
C TYR A 178 -7.97 0.86 2.80
N LEU A 179 -7.58 1.71 3.75
CA LEU A 179 -6.18 2.13 3.95
C LEU A 179 -5.27 0.94 4.26
N LEU A 180 -5.71 0.03 5.15
CA LEU A 180 -4.98 -1.19 5.48
C LEU A 180 -4.81 -2.11 4.27
N LYS A 181 -5.86 -2.26 3.45
CA LYS A 181 -5.81 -3.04 2.21
C LYS A 181 -4.83 -2.43 1.21
N HIS A 182 -4.91 -1.13 0.93
CA HIS A 182 -3.97 -0.44 0.05
C HIS A 182 -2.53 -0.70 0.49
N HIS A 183 -2.24 -0.54 1.78
CA HIS A 183 -0.90 -0.73 2.29
C HIS A 183 -0.39 -2.18 2.17
N TRP A 184 -1.24 -3.18 2.45
CA TRP A 184 -0.88 -4.59 2.26
C TRP A 184 -0.61 -4.92 0.79
N GLU A 185 -1.46 -4.44 -0.13
CA GLU A 185 -1.32 -4.70 -1.57
C GLU A 185 -0.10 -3.99 -2.16
N TYR A 186 0.21 -2.78 -1.67
CA TYR A 186 1.37 -2.01 -2.10
C TYR A 186 2.70 -2.61 -1.62
N ASN A 187 2.73 -3.21 -0.43
CA ASN A 187 3.96 -3.79 0.14
C ASN A 187 4.31 -5.17 -0.40
N GLN A 188 3.49 -5.77 -1.27
CA GLN A 188 3.85 -7.03 -1.92
C GLN A 188 5.03 -6.87 -2.90
N ASP A 189 5.70 -7.98 -3.21
CA ASP A 189 6.88 -8.03 -4.10
C ASP A 189 6.65 -7.47 -5.52
N ASN A 190 5.40 -7.17 -5.87
CA ASN A 190 5.02 -6.53 -7.12
C ASN A 190 4.11 -5.30 -6.91
N PRO A 191 4.59 -4.21 -6.26
CA PRO A 191 3.78 -3.02 -5.93
C PRO A 191 3.15 -2.37 -7.17
N LYS A 192 3.79 -2.57 -8.33
CA LYS A 192 3.42 -1.98 -9.62
C LYS A 192 2.33 -2.77 -10.36
N LYS A 193 1.93 -3.93 -9.85
CA LYS A 193 0.79 -4.72 -10.37
C LYS A 193 -0.52 -4.39 -9.66
N TYR A 194 -0.48 -3.63 -8.56
CA TYR A 194 -1.67 -2.94 -8.09
C TYR A 194 -1.97 -1.82 -9.09
N HIS A 195 -2.79 -2.16 -10.08
CA HIS A 195 -3.19 -1.24 -11.13
C HIS A 195 -4.02 -0.13 -10.49
N ASP A 196 -3.75 1.12 -10.89
CA ASP A 196 -4.55 2.31 -10.56
C ASP A 196 -6.06 2.03 -10.77
N SER A 197 -6.44 1.21 -11.75
CA SER A 197 -7.83 0.78 -11.96
C SER A 197 -8.40 -0.05 -10.80
N LYS A 198 -7.63 -0.96 -10.21
CA LYS A 198 -8.07 -1.78 -9.07
C LYS A 198 -8.26 -0.92 -7.81
N GLU A 199 -7.37 0.05 -7.60
CA GLU A 199 -7.50 1.06 -6.54
C GLU A 199 -8.84 1.80 -6.66
N LYS A 200 -9.17 2.23 -7.87
CA LYS A 200 -10.43 2.93 -8.17
C LYS A 200 -11.63 2.05 -7.84
N ASP A 201 -11.59 0.78 -8.25
CA ASP A 201 -12.69 -0.17 -8.03
C ASP A 201 -12.87 -0.48 -6.53
N ASP A 202 -11.76 -0.65 -5.81
CA ASP A 202 -11.76 -0.91 -4.37
C ASP A 202 -12.31 0.29 -3.58
N PHE A 203 -11.91 1.51 -3.94
CA PHE A 203 -12.46 2.71 -3.32
C PHE A 203 -13.93 2.95 -3.71
N TYR A 204 -14.31 2.63 -4.95
CA TYR A 204 -15.71 2.69 -5.38
C TYR A 204 -16.59 1.72 -4.57
N ALA A 205 -16.12 0.49 -4.33
CA ALA A 205 -16.82 -0.48 -3.48
C ALA A 205 -17.00 0.07 -2.06
N ALA A 206 -15.95 0.64 -1.46
CA ALA A 206 -16.04 1.30 -0.15
C ALA A 206 -17.11 2.42 -0.15
N LYS A 207 -17.17 3.25 -1.20
CA LYS A 207 -18.20 4.30 -1.31
C LYS A 207 -19.62 3.76 -1.44
N GLN A 208 -19.81 2.61 -2.10
CA GLN A 208 -21.12 1.98 -2.17
C GLN A 208 -21.58 1.47 -0.80
N GLU A 209 -20.68 0.87 -0.02
CA GLU A 209 -20.97 0.46 1.36
C GLU A 209 -21.33 1.66 2.24
N ILE A 210 -20.56 2.75 2.13
CA ILE A 210 -20.85 3.99 2.87
C ILE A 210 -22.22 4.57 2.49
N LYS A 211 -22.54 4.57 1.19
CA LYS A 211 -23.85 5.03 0.71
C LYS A 211 -24.98 4.14 1.26
N TYR A 212 -24.77 2.83 1.29
CA TYR A 212 -25.71 1.89 1.87
C TYR A 212 -25.92 2.15 3.37
N ILE A 213 -24.86 2.39 4.14
CA ILE A 213 -24.94 2.71 5.57
C ILE A 213 -25.68 4.02 5.80
N LYS A 214 -25.33 5.08 5.07
CA LYS A 214 -26.01 6.39 5.19
C LYS A 214 -27.52 6.29 4.89
N ASN A 215 -27.94 5.35 4.03
CA ASN A 215 -29.34 5.16 3.66
C ASN A 215 -30.09 4.18 4.58
N ASN A 216 -29.41 3.24 5.24
CA ASN A 216 -30.02 2.12 5.98
C ASN A 216 -29.57 1.98 7.44
N GLY A 217 -28.77 2.92 7.94
CA GLY A 217 -27.89 2.77 9.10
C GLY A 217 -28.50 2.14 10.35
N ILE A 218 -29.65 2.64 10.79
CA ILE A 218 -30.33 2.12 11.98
C ILE A 218 -30.95 0.73 11.75
N LYS A 219 -31.46 0.47 10.54
CA LYS A 219 -32.19 -0.78 10.23
C LYS A 219 -31.26 -2.00 10.23
N CYS A 220 -30.03 -1.83 9.71
CA CYS A 220 -29.01 -2.87 9.64
C CYS A 220 -28.46 -3.26 11.03
N TYR A 221 -28.19 -2.27 11.90
CA TYR A 221 -27.76 -2.53 13.29
C TYR A 221 -28.83 -3.25 14.10
N LEU A 222 -30.09 -2.83 14.00
CA LEU A 222 -31.21 -3.48 14.71
C LEU A 222 -31.41 -4.93 14.25
N GLU A 223 -31.23 -5.23 12.97
CA GLU A 223 -31.33 -6.59 12.43
C GLU A 223 -30.18 -7.49 12.91
N VAL A 224 -28.93 -7.00 12.91
CA VAL A 224 -27.79 -7.76 13.43
C VAL A 224 -27.90 -7.96 14.95
N MET A 225 -28.29 -6.92 15.71
CA MET A 225 -28.43 -6.99 17.16
C MET A 225 -29.61 -7.87 17.61
N SER A 226 -30.74 -7.83 16.89
CA SER A 226 -31.87 -8.74 17.15
C SER A 226 -31.51 -10.20 16.88
N ASN A 227 -30.76 -10.48 15.80
CA ASN A 227 -30.26 -11.82 15.50
C ASN A 227 -29.25 -12.33 16.55
N LEU A 228 -28.40 -11.46 17.09
CA LEU A 228 -27.46 -11.81 18.17
C LEU A 228 -28.18 -12.01 19.52
N SER A 229 -29.20 -11.22 19.81
CA SER A 229 -30.07 -11.39 20.99
C SER A 229 -30.80 -12.73 20.95
N ASN A 230 -31.42 -13.07 19.81
CA ASN A 230 -32.10 -14.35 19.61
C ASN A 230 -31.15 -15.56 19.75
N LYS A 231 -29.91 -15.47 19.21
CA LYS A 231 -28.90 -16.52 19.42
C LYS A 231 -28.49 -16.69 20.89
N ARG A 232 -28.37 -15.60 21.65
CA ARG A 232 -28.08 -15.65 23.10
C ARG A 232 -29.26 -16.21 23.92
N GLY A 233 -30.49 -15.95 23.49
CA GLY A 233 -31.71 -16.56 24.06
C GLY A 233 -31.75 -18.08 23.88
N CYS A 234 -31.45 -18.57 22.67
CA CYS A 234 -31.38 -20.01 22.38
C CYS A 234 -30.29 -20.73 23.20
N LEU A 235 -29.11 -20.13 23.34
CA LEU A 235 -28.00 -20.71 24.14
C LEU A 235 -28.30 -20.78 25.65
N LYS A 236 -29.17 -19.91 26.18
CA LYS A 236 -29.62 -19.98 27.57
C LYS A 236 -30.65 -21.10 27.79
N LEU A 237 -31.52 -21.37 26.80
CA LEU A 237 -32.52 -22.44 26.89
C LEU A 237 -31.89 -23.85 26.81
N GLU A 238 -30.75 -24.01 26.12
CA GLU A 238 -30.02 -25.29 26.09
C GLU A 238 -29.28 -25.59 27.40
N LYS A 239 -28.83 -24.57 28.14
CA LYS A 239 -28.16 -24.74 29.44
C LYS A 239 -29.10 -25.13 30.58
N HIS A 240 -30.40 -24.91 30.43
CA HIS A 240 -31.43 -25.32 31.41
C HIS A 240 -32.09 -26.67 31.08
N LYS A 241 -31.66 -27.35 30.00
CA LYS A 241 -32.14 -28.68 29.58
C LYS A 241 -31.14 -29.81 29.81
N LYS A 242 -30.07 -29.58 30.58
CA LYS A 242 -29.14 -30.62 31.05
C LYS A 242 -29.25 -30.81 32.54
#